data_AF-A0A443S601-F1
#
_entry.id   AF-A0A443S601-F1
#
_cell.length_a   1.000
_cell.length_b   1.000
_cell.length_c   1.000
_cell.angle_alpha   90.00
_cell.angle_beta   90.00
_cell.angle_gamma   90.00
#
_symmetry.space_group_name_H-M   'P 1'
#
loop_
_entity.id
_entity.type
_entity.pdbx_description
1 polymer ?
#
loop_
_entity_poly.entity_id
_entity_poly.type
_entity_poly.pdbx_seq_one_letter_code
_entity_poly.pdbx_strand_id
1 'polypeptide(L)'
;MIGNEVTSTEELLLKRMLRVETVLNVDRVIASKFEDVLNDESLYDLLKNTSEIDWKSKLGLDCKCVGISSLQVFVKQNWLFSDVGLNEKLVQFLNENKDDLSVFCQNDEVISCDAQLKYSFLLSIAYKYLVVKSMRSLGDFVWCFRTLFVNQMILKEASERIYNEVQKYTKLFDDYLDDYADNLDDYESKLMFLQSCVELSQIYLWFKDVHNSEKYLMKAQKFSEVTLNLSGALGKRTKFQTKATSQLTVEIHRRIPREIEVNANPLTYPKNVALDNETLLQNIEFVSQNEKCTALLPEEQSLMLASVNLSLKGGPHDDVLIKEESLTYLEYIIRETQNWCLRFKALHLRCFLEQENKKIERTMTQLNELVDCYKDSAQRNINKLDLFYGTSIEPVWLIEKSFADCLLKMGCVKAALDVYLRLQIWESIVQCYQILEKKEKAESVVRERLKIEKTPDLLCLLGDITTDLSYYDEAWNLSNNKSSRSKRSIGDYYFQRKEYEKCLEPYQISLQLNSLQLYTWQRLGYAALETQNYELSAKA
;
A
#
# COMPACT_ATOMS: atom_id res chain seq x y z
N MET A 1 -8.36 3.13 -40.69
CA MET A 1 -8.04 2.06 -39.74
C MET A 1 -6.63 2.27 -39.22
N ILE A 2 -6.51 3.18 -38.26
CA ILE A 2 -5.40 3.28 -37.32
C ILE A 2 -6.14 3.10 -35.99
N GLY A 3 -5.87 2.01 -35.27
CA GLY A 3 -6.50 1.78 -33.98
C GLY A 3 -6.08 2.92 -33.06
N ASN A 4 -7.05 3.65 -32.51
CA ASN A 4 -6.77 4.54 -31.40
C ASN A 4 -6.34 3.64 -30.22
N GLU A 5 -5.05 3.54 -29.96
CA GLU A 5 -4.58 3.04 -28.67
C GLU A 5 -5.20 3.93 -27.60
N VAL A 6 -5.96 3.33 -26.69
CA VAL A 6 -6.54 4.04 -25.55
C VAL A 6 -5.37 4.49 -24.68
N THR A 7 -5.03 5.77 -24.77
CA THR A 7 -3.98 6.41 -23.95
C THR A 7 -4.34 6.23 -22.48
N SER A 8 -3.47 5.57 -21.69
CA SER A 8 -3.71 5.35 -20.26
C SER A 8 -3.71 6.68 -19.48
N THR A 9 -4.42 6.75 -18.35
CA THR A 9 -4.40 7.95 -17.49
C THR A 9 -2.98 8.26 -16.97
N GLU A 10 -2.16 7.23 -16.75
CA GLU A 10 -0.74 7.40 -16.42
C GLU A 10 0.04 8.09 -17.54
N GLU A 11 -0.17 7.69 -18.79
CA GLU A 11 0.46 8.33 -19.95
C GLU A 11 -0.02 9.77 -20.14
N LEU A 12 -1.30 10.05 -19.89
CA LEU A 12 -1.85 11.41 -19.89
C LEU A 12 -1.22 12.29 -18.79
N LEU A 13 -1.07 11.75 -17.57
CA LEU A 13 -0.38 12.42 -16.47
C LEU A 13 1.06 12.78 -16.86
N LEU A 14 1.79 11.82 -17.45
CA LEU A 14 3.17 12.02 -17.91
C LEU A 14 3.25 13.08 -19.02
N LYS A 15 2.40 12.98 -20.06
CA LYS A 15 2.33 13.96 -21.16
C LYS A 15 2.03 15.37 -20.65
N ARG A 16 1.17 15.51 -19.64
CA ARG A 16 0.84 16.82 -19.05
C ARG A 16 1.90 17.38 -18.12
N MET A 17 2.60 16.52 -17.39
CA MET A 17 3.69 16.93 -16.51
C MET A 17 4.91 17.39 -17.31
N LEU A 18 5.22 16.69 -18.41
CA LEU A 18 6.45 16.87 -19.18
C LEU A 18 6.27 17.80 -20.40
N ARG A 19 5.22 18.64 -20.43
CA ARG A 19 4.80 19.55 -21.54
C ARG A 19 5.90 20.49 -22.10
N VAL A 20 6.96 19.98 -22.71
CA VAL A 20 7.98 20.73 -23.45
C VAL A 20 8.68 19.78 -24.43
N GLU A 21 9.20 20.31 -25.54
CA GLU A 21 10.12 19.76 -26.56
C GLU A 21 10.57 18.29 -26.40
N THR A 22 10.62 17.52 -27.51
CA THR A 22 11.10 16.12 -27.54
C THR A 22 12.52 16.00 -26.97
N VAL A 23 12.60 15.74 -25.67
CA VAL A 23 13.80 15.34 -24.95
C VAL A 23 13.77 13.81 -24.89
N LEU A 24 14.87 13.16 -25.26
CA LEU A 24 14.97 11.69 -25.33
C LEU A 24 14.43 10.99 -24.08
N ASN A 25 14.71 11.52 -22.88
CA ASN A 25 14.23 10.97 -21.62
C ASN A 25 12.73 11.15 -21.41
N VAL A 26 12.14 12.24 -21.88
CA VAL A 26 10.68 12.45 -21.84
C VAL A 26 9.98 11.41 -22.69
N ASP A 27 10.47 11.18 -23.92
CA ASP A 27 9.91 10.18 -24.83
C ASP A 27 10.04 8.76 -24.26
N ARG A 28 11.17 8.44 -23.63
CA ARG A 28 11.38 7.16 -22.94
C ARG A 28 10.40 6.97 -21.77
N VAL A 29 10.22 7.99 -20.93
CA VAL A 29 9.29 7.94 -19.78
C VAL A 29 7.85 7.76 -20.24
N ILE A 30 7.40 8.52 -21.25
CA ILE A 30 6.05 8.38 -21.81
C ILE A 30 5.84 6.98 -22.40
N ALA A 31 6.86 6.42 -23.04
CA ALA A 31 6.85 5.04 -23.55
C ALA A 31 7.05 3.96 -22.47
N SER A 32 7.05 4.33 -21.17
CA SER A 32 7.28 3.41 -20.03
C SER A 32 8.63 2.67 -20.04
N LYS A 33 9.63 3.24 -20.74
CA LYS A 33 11.01 2.72 -20.85
C LYS A 33 11.91 3.34 -19.77
N PHE A 34 11.53 3.16 -18.51
CA PHE A 34 12.21 3.75 -17.36
C PHE A 34 13.66 3.23 -17.21
N GLU A 35 13.87 1.95 -17.51
CA GLU A 35 15.17 1.29 -17.49
C GLU A 35 16.15 1.94 -18.48
N ASP A 36 15.68 2.34 -19.66
CA ASP A 36 16.49 3.00 -20.68
C ASP A 36 16.97 4.39 -20.22
N VAL A 37 16.17 5.09 -19.41
CA VAL A 37 16.55 6.38 -18.81
C VAL A 37 17.66 6.18 -17.77
N LEU A 38 17.52 5.16 -16.92
CA LEU A 38 18.50 4.89 -15.87
C LEU A 38 19.80 4.32 -16.41
N ASN A 39 19.74 3.55 -17.49
CA ASN A 39 20.93 2.93 -18.09
C ASN A 39 21.73 3.86 -19.00
N ASP A 40 21.28 5.11 -19.20
CA ASP A 40 21.97 6.11 -19.99
C ASP A 40 23.24 6.61 -19.27
N GLU A 41 24.41 6.54 -19.92
CA GLU A 41 25.67 6.98 -19.31
C GLU A 41 25.71 8.50 -19.05
N SER A 42 24.84 9.31 -19.65
CA SER A 42 24.72 10.73 -19.30
C SER A 42 24.20 10.96 -17.86
N LEU A 43 23.59 9.94 -17.23
CA LEU A 43 23.09 10.03 -15.86
C LEU A 43 24.19 10.26 -14.82
N TYR A 44 25.40 9.73 -15.04
CA TYR A 44 26.50 9.89 -14.06
C TYR A 44 26.88 11.35 -13.87
N ASP A 45 26.90 12.13 -14.95
CA ASP A 45 27.24 13.54 -14.90
C ASP A 45 26.12 14.36 -14.24
N LEU A 46 24.86 13.98 -14.46
CA LEU A 46 23.70 14.58 -13.81
C LEU A 46 23.73 14.39 -12.29
N LEU A 47 24.02 13.16 -11.84
CA LEU A 47 24.05 12.82 -10.41
C LEU A 47 25.21 13.52 -9.68
N LYS A 48 26.33 13.78 -10.35
CA LYS A 48 27.50 14.49 -9.79
C LYS A 48 27.29 16.00 -9.67
N ASN A 49 26.56 16.61 -10.60
CA ASN A 49 26.45 18.06 -10.73
C ASN A 49 25.11 18.62 -10.22
N THR A 50 24.76 18.37 -8.95
CA THR A 50 23.54 18.95 -8.37
C THR A 50 23.80 20.22 -7.56
N SER A 51 24.09 21.33 -8.25
CA SER A 51 23.85 22.69 -7.73
C SER A 51 22.36 23.10 -7.95
N GLU A 52 21.93 24.26 -7.45
CA GLU A 52 20.52 24.72 -7.50
C GLU A 52 19.87 24.48 -8.88
N ILE A 53 18.90 23.55 -8.93
CA ILE A 53 18.24 23.13 -10.17
C ILE A 53 17.15 24.16 -10.52
N ASP A 54 17.27 24.80 -11.69
CA ASP A 54 16.13 25.48 -12.29
C ASP A 54 15.16 24.45 -12.89
N TRP A 55 14.05 24.24 -12.19
CA TRP A 55 13.01 23.28 -12.56
C TRP A 55 12.23 23.63 -13.85
N LYS A 56 12.46 24.80 -14.47
CA LYS A 56 11.93 25.13 -15.82
C LYS A 56 12.88 24.74 -16.94
N SER A 57 14.16 24.53 -16.62
CA SER A 57 15.18 24.23 -17.61
C SER A 57 15.06 22.79 -18.13
N LYS A 58 15.72 22.51 -19.25
CA LYS A 58 15.92 21.14 -19.75
C LYS A 58 16.51 20.21 -18.68
N LEU A 59 17.48 20.71 -17.91
CA LEU A 59 18.09 19.98 -16.80
C LEU A 59 17.04 19.62 -15.72
N GLY A 60 16.12 20.53 -15.41
CA GLY A 60 15.02 20.28 -14.48
C GLY A 60 14.06 19.19 -14.97
N LEU A 61 13.77 19.14 -16.27
CA LEU A 61 12.95 18.09 -16.89
C LEU A 61 13.67 16.72 -16.88
N ASP A 62 14.97 16.70 -17.21
CA ASP A 62 15.78 15.48 -17.14
C ASP A 62 15.83 14.94 -15.70
N CYS A 63 16.04 15.79 -14.69
CA CYS A 63 15.97 15.40 -13.28
C CYS A 63 14.61 14.79 -12.91
N LYS A 64 13.49 15.35 -13.37
CA LYS A 64 12.15 14.78 -13.16
C LYS A 64 12.00 13.42 -13.83
N CYS A 65 12.46 13.26 -15.08
CA CYS A 65 12.42 11.98 -15.79
C CYS A 65 13.23 10.91 -15.07
N VAL A 66 14.40 11.28 -14.55
CA VAL A 66 15.23 10.40 -13.72
C VAL A 66 14.51 10.03 -12.43
N GLY A 67 13.96 11.00 -11.69
CA GLY A 67 13.20 10.72 -10.47
C GLY A 67 12.02 9.78 -10.69
N ILE A 68 11.23 10.02 -11.75
CA ILE A 68 10.11 9.16 -12.16
C ILE A 68 10.61 7.75 -12.48
N SER A 69 11.66 7.65 -13.29
CA SER A 69 12.22 6.37 -13.70
C SER A 69 12.79 5.58 -12.52
N SER A 70 13.45 6.27 -11.58
CA SER A 70 13.95 5.67 -10.35
C SER A 70 12.82 5.13 -9.48
N LEU A 71 11.75 5.90 -9.25
CA LEU A 71 10.60 5.44 -8.48
C LEU A 71 9.95 4.21 -9.15
N GLN A 72 9.74 4.29 -10.46
CA GLN A 72 9.06 3.23 -11.21
C GLN A 72 9.87 1.94 -11.26
N VAL A 73 11.19 2.01 -11.49
CA VAL A 73 12.06 0.83 -11.43
C VAL A 73 12.14 0.25 -10.02
N PHE A 74 12.21 1.11 -8.98
CA PHE A 74 12.18 0.66 -7.59
C PHE A 74 10.89 -0.12 -7.27
N VAL A 75 9.73 0.40 -7.68
CA VAL A 75 8.43 -0.27 -7.53
C VAL A 75 8.38 -1.56 -8.34
N LYS A 76 8.79 -1.55 -9.62
CA LYS A 76 8.86 -2.76 -10.46
C LYS A 76 9.67 -3.86 -9.78
N GLN A 77 10.81 -3.53 -9.19
CA GLN A 77 11.69 -4.50 -8.57
C GLN A 77 11.14 -5.04 -7.23
N ASN A 78 10.52 -4.20 -6.41
CA ASN A 78 10.18 -4.53 -5.02
C ASN A 78 8.69 -4.86 -4.79
N TRP A 79 7.78 -4.34 -5.61
CA TRP A 79 6.35 -4.66 -5.57
C TRP A 79 5.97 -5.72 -6.59
N LEU A 80 6.51 -5.63 -7.80
CA LEU A 80 6.05 -6.42 -8.95
C LEU A 80 6.99 -7.58 -9.29
N PHE A 81 8.15 -7.66 -8.62
CA PHE A 81 9.21 -8.64 -8.85
C PHE A 81 9.63 -8.76 -10.33
N SER A 82 9.50 -7.66 -11.08
CA SER A 82 9.98 -7.59 -12.46
C SER A 82 11.51 -7.72 -12.46
N ASP A 83 12.02 -8.49 -13.41
CA ASP A 83 13.46 -8.62 -13.64
C ASP A 83 13.95 -7.33 -14.30
N VAL A 84 14.42 -6.37 -13.49
CA VAL A 84 14.88 -5.07 -13.98
C VAL A 84 16.41 -5.07 -14.07
N GLY A 85 16.92 -5.10 -15.31
CA GLY A 85 18.35 -5.00 -15.58
C GLY A 85 18.83 -3.55 -15.49
N LEU A 86 19.55 -3.22 -14.42
CA LEU A 86 20.31 -1.98 -14.32
C LEU A 86 21.77 -2.20 -14.71
N ASN A 87 22.38 -1.19 -15.33
CA ASN A 87 23.79 -1.18 -15.70
C ASN A 87 24.65 -1.39 -14.45
N GLU A 88 25.54 -2.40 -14.47
CA GLU A 88 26.41 -2.73 -13.34
C GLU A 88 27.27 -1.55 -12.89
N LYS A 89 27.72 -0.71 -13.83
CA LYS A 89 28.47 0.52 -13.51
C LYS A 89 27.64 1.52 -12.71
N LEU A 90 26.33 1.61 -12.96
CA LEU A 90 25.42 2.51 -12.24
C LEU A 90 25.21 1.99 -10.83
N VAL A 91 24.95 0.70 -10.71
CA VAL A 91 24.79 0.03 -9.41
C VAL A 91 26.06 0.19 -8.59
N GLN A 92 27.24 -0.01 -9.19
CA GLN A 92 28.52 0.18 -8.53
C GLN A 92 28.72 1.65 -8.10
N PHE A 93 28.50 2.60 -9.00
CA PHE A 93 28.61 4.04 -8.70
C PHE A 93 27.72 4.45 -7.52
N LEU A 94 26.47 4.00 -7.49
CA LEU A 94 25.52 4.36 -6.43
C LEU A 94 25.83 3.65 -5.11
N ASN A 95 26.32 2.40 -5.15
CA ASN A 95 26.79 1.69 -3.96
C ASN A 95 28.04 2.33 -3.34
N GLU A 96 28.99 2.78 -4.17
CA GLU A 96 30.22 3.46 -3.72
C GLU A 96 29.93 4.81 -3.07
N ASN A 97 28.93 5.54 -3.56
CA ASN A 97 28.53 6.83 -3.01
C ASN A 97 27.63 6.72 -1.75
N LYS A 98 27.36 5.51 -1.25
CA LYS A 98 26.53 5.22 -0.07
C LYS A 98 25.36 6.19 0.06
N ASP A 99 24.34 6.01 -0.79
CA ASP A 99 23.12 6.79 -0.64
C ASP A 99 22.62 6.68 0.79
N ASP A 100 22.49 7.84 1.43
CA ASP A 100 22.20 7.96 2.85
C ASP A 100 20.73 7.60 3.09
N LEU A 101 20.47 6.32 3.31
CA LEU A 101 19.14 5.81 3.67
C LEU A 101 18.59 6.47 4.96
N SER A 102 19.41 7.22 5.71
CA SER A 102 18.94 8.02 6.84
C SER A 102 17.95 9.11 6.43
N VAL A 103 17.90 9.51 5.16
CA VAL A 103 16.87 10.41 4.63
C VAL A 103 15.47 9.77 4.74
N PHE A 104 15.39 8.44 4.66
CA PHE A 104 14.14 7.69 4.73
C PHE A 104 13.74 7.30 6.13
N CYS A 105 14.72 6.92 6.94
CA CYS A 105 14.51 6.43 8.29
C CYS A 105 15.02 7.47 9.29
N GLN A 106 14.14 8.35 9.75
CA GLN A 106 14.47 9.29 10.84
C GLN A 106 13.96 8.73 12.16
N ASN A 107 14.53 9.17 13.28
CA ASN A 107 14.12 8.72 14.62
C ASN A 107 14.09 7.19 14.81
N ASP A 108 15.07 6.49 14.24
CA ASP A 108 15.19 5.02 14.29
C ASP A 108 13.96 4.26 13.76
N GLU A 109 13.27 4.86 12.80
CA GLU A 109 12.36 4.16 11.90
C GLU A 109 13.06 2.92 11.31
N VAL A 110 12.34 1.80 11.27
CA VAL A 110 12.87 0.50 10.83
C VAL A 110 12.24 0.11 9.51
N ILE A 111 13.05 -0.35 8.56
CA ILE A 111 12.56 -0.93 7.31
C ILE A 111 12.03 -2.35 7.58
N SER A 112 10.78 -2.62 7.21
CA SER A 112 10.04 -3.85 7.59
C SER A 112 10.67 -5.15 7.05
N CYS A 113 11.41 -5.07 5.94
CA CYS A 113 12.04 -6.21 5.24
C CYS A 113 13.33 -5.78 4.51
N ASP A 114 14.25 -5.11 5.20
CA ASP A 114 15.48 -4.54 4.59
C ASP A 114 16.26 -5.53 3.73
N ALA A 115 16.41 -6.78 4.20
CA ALA A 115 17.13 -7.84 3.49
C ALA A 115 16.54 -8.22 2.12
N GLN A 116 15.27 -7.86 1.84
CA GLN A 116 14.61 -8.11 0.55
C GLN A 116 14.57 -6.88 -0.35
N LEU A 117 14.87 -5.69 0.20
CA LEU A 117 14.76 -4.45 -0.54
C LEU A 117 15.94 -4.31 -1.50
N LYS A 118 15.63 -4.20 -2.79
CA LYS A 118 16.63 -4.01 -3.85
C LYS A 118 16.62 -2.58 -4.35
N TYR A 119 17.80 -2.08 -4.71
CA TYR A 119 17.99 -0.77 -5.30
C TYR A 119 17.39 0.39 -4.48
N SER A 120 17.56 0.36 -3.16
CA SER A 120 17.05 1.39 -2.24
C SER A 120 17.51 2.82 -2.59
N PHE A 121 18.70 2.95 -3.20
CA PHE A 121 19.21 4.21 -3.78
C PHE A 121 18.27 4.85 -4.82
N LEU A 122 17.48 4.06 -5.56
CA LEU A 122 16.55 4.62 -6.54
C LEU A 122 15.44 5.42 -5.85
N LEU A 123 15.03 4.98 -4.67
CA LEU A 123 14.11 5.76 -3.87
C LEU A 123 14.76 7.09 -3.44
N SER A 124 16.07 7.09 -3.10
CA SER A 124 16.85 8.32 -2.77
C SER A 124 16.80 9.33 -3.90
N ILE A 125 17.06 8.86 -5.11
CA ILE A 125 17.02 9.67 -6.33
C ILE A 125 15.60 10.19 -6.59
N ALA A 126 14.59 9.32 -6.48
CA ALA A 126 13.19 9.72 -6.63
C ALA A 126 12.81 10.80 -5.61
N TYR A 127 13.16 10.63 -4.34
CA TYR A 127 12.89 11.61 -3.29
C TYR A 127 13.56 12.96 -3.58
N LYS A 128 14.85 12.94 -3.92
CA LYS A 128 15.63 14.13 -4.26
C LYS A 128 15.01 14.94 -5.40
N TYR A 129 14.49 14.27 -6.43
CA TYR A 129 14.01 14.93 -7.64
C TYR A 129 12.50 15.12 -7.75
N LEU A 130 11.69 14.41 -6.96
CA LEU A 130 10.22 14.47 -7.03
C LEU A 130 9.59 15.12 -5.80
N VAL A 131 10.24 15.10 -4.63
CA VAL A 131 9.78 15.82 -3.43
C VAL A 131 10.31 17.25 -3.47
N VAL A 132 9.93 17.98 -4.51
CA VAL A 132 10.45 19.32 -4.84
C VAL A 132 9.65 20.41 -4.13
N LYS A 133 10.32 21.47 -3.66
CA LYS A 133 9.66 22.61 -2.98
C LYS A 133 8.79 23.49 -3.89
N SER A 134 8.87 23.35 -5.22
CA SER A 134 8.16 24.19 -6.19
C SER A 134 7.20 23.33 -7.03
N MET A 135 6.04 23.00 -6.46
CA MET A 135 4.96 22.31 -7.16
C MET A 135 4.30 23.28 -8.16
N ARG A 136 4.13 22.85 -9.42
CA ARG A 136 3.62 23.73 -10.50
C ARG A 136 2.58 23.08 -11.39
N SER A 137 2.49 21.77 -11.36
CA SER A 137 1.59 20.97 -12.19
C SER A 137 0.97 19.85 -11.36
N LEU A 138 -0.17 19.33 -11.83
CA LEU A 138 -0.78 18.12 -11.27
C LEU A 138 0.23 16.97 -11.15
N GLY A 139 1.08 16.79 -12.17
CA GLY A 139 2.11 15.76 -12.17
C GLY A 139 3.10 15.92 -11.01
N ASP A 140 3.56 17.14 -10.72
CA ASP A 140 4.49 17.36 -9.60
C ASP A 140 3.89 16.89 -8.26
N PHE A 141 2.61 17.18 -8.02
CA PHE A 141 1.90 16.73 -6.83
C PHE A 141 1.77 15.21 -6.78
N VAL A 142 1.28 14.60 -7.86
CA VAL A 142 1.05 13.15 -7.94
C VAL A 142 2.35 12.38 -7.69
N TRP A 143 3.43 12.74 -8.37
CA TRP A 143 4.71 12.05 -8.20
C TRP A 143 5.36 12.30 -6.84
N CYS A 144 5.12 13.48 -6.24
CA CYS A 144 5.52 13.73 -4.86
C CYS A 144 4.78 12.80 -3.89
N PHE A 145 3.44 12.74 -3.95
CA PHE A 145 2.64 11.87 -3.08
C PHE A 145 3.00 10.40 -3.24
N ARG A 146 3.19 9.94 -4.48
CA ARG A 146 3.63 8.56 -4.77
C ARG A 146 4.98 8.26 -4.15
N THR A 147 5.94 9.18 -4.26
CA THR A 147 7.29 9.01 -3.68
C THR A 147 7.23 8.95 -2.16
N LEU A 148 6.48 9.86 -1.52
CA LEU A 148 6.27 9.88 -0.07
C LEU A 148 5.59 8.60 0.41
N PHE A 149 4.58 8.12 -0.31
CA PHE A 149 3.84 6.93 0.07
C PHE A 149 4.64 5.64 -0.12
N VAL A 150 5.40 5.51 -1.21
CA VAL A 150 6.32 4.38 -1.40
C VAL A 150 7.37 4.35 -0.28
N ASN A 151 7.90 5.51 0.13
CA ASN A 151 8.77 5.61 1.30
C ASN A 151 8.05 5.14 2.58
N GLN A 152 6.80 5.56 2.82
CA GLN A 152 6.05 5.08 3.97
C GLN A 152 5.85 3.55 3.95
N MET A 153 5.61 2.96 2.78
CA MET A 153 5.30 1.53 2.66
C MET A 153 6.50 0.60 2.92
N ILE A 154 7.75 1.11 2.85
CA ILE A 154 8.93 0.31 3.24
C ILE A 154 9.18 0.33 4.75
N LEU A 155 8.66 1.34 5.46
CA LEU A 155 8.78 1.44 6.91
C LEU A 155 7.84 0.47 7.62
N LYS A 156 8.30 -0.03 8.76
CA LYS A 156 7.56 -0.97 9.60
C LYS A 156 6.38 -0.32 10.33
N GLU A 157 6.54 0.94 10.73
CA GLU A 157 5.51 1.73 11.41
C GLU A 157 5.21 3.03 10.64
N ALA A 158 4.06 3.64 10.94
CA ALA A 158 3.69 4.92 10.37
C ALA A 158 4.65 6.03 10.81
N SER A 159 5.15 6.79 9.85
CA SER A 159 6.06 7.90 10.06
C SER A 159 5.28 9.20 10.20
N GLU A 160 5.37 9.83 11.37
CA GLU A 160 4.78 11.14 11.62
C GLU A 160 5.40 12.22 10.72
N ARG A 161 6.69 12.09 10.37
CA ARG A 161 7.37 12.99 9.43
C ARG A 161 6.72 12.91 8.04
N ILE A 162 6.59 11.70 7.48
CA ILE A 162 6.01 11.52 6.15
C ILE A 162 4.55 11.99 6.14
N TYR A 163 3.80 11.68 7.21
CA TYR A 163 2.42 12.15 7.35
C TYR A 163 2.32 13.69 7.31
N ASN A 164 3.18 14.38 8.06
CA ASN A 164 3.23 15.84 8.06
C ASN A 164 3.63 16.41 6.68
N GLU A 165 4.53 15.74 5.95
CA GLU A 165 4.87 16.12 4.57
C GLU A 165 3.71 15.92 3.61
N VAL A 166 3.00 14.80 3.70
CA VAL A 166 1.76 14.56 2.92
C VAL A 166 0.77 15.68 3.20
N GLN A 167 0.46 15.97 4.47
CA GLN A 167 -0.47 17.05 4.83
C GLN A 167 -0.04 18.42 4.27
N LYS A 168 1.26 18.73 4.31
CA LYS A 168 1.80 19.97 3.75
C LYS A 168 1.53 20.06 2.25
N TYR A 169 1.88 19.03 1.48
CA TYR A 169 1.69 19.04 0.03
C TYR A 169 0.21 18.92 -0.37
N THR A 170 -0.60 18.26 0.45
CA THR A 170 -2.04 18.18 0.26
C THR A 170 -2.72 19.55 0.36
N LYS A 171 -2.28 20.43 1.28
CA LYS A 171 -2.79 21.81 1.33
C LYS A 171 -2.49 22.57 0.02
N LEU A 172 -1.26 22.47 -0.47
CA LEU A 172 -0.87 23.08 -1.75
C LEU A 172 -1.63 22.48 -2.95
N PHE A 173 -1.96 21.19 -2.88
CA PHE A 173 -2.75 20.50 -3.89
C PHE A 173 -4.22 20.95 -3.87
N ASP A 174 -4.80 21.18 -2.68
CA ASP A 174 -6.13 21.75 -2.55
C ASP A 174 -6.20 23.16 -3.17
N ASP A 175 -5.22 24.03 -2.87
CA ASP A 175 -5.13 25.37 -3.47
C ASP A 175 -5.05 25.27 -5.02
N TYR A 176 -4.23 24.35 -5.54
CA TYR A 176 -4.11 24.10 -6.98
C TYR A 176 -5.40 23.56 -7.61
N LEU A 177 -6.11 22.68 -6.90
CA LEU A 177 -7.38 22.11 -7.35
C LEU A 177 -8.45 23.19 -7.46
N ASP A 178 -8.56 24.06 -6.46
CA ASP A 178 -9.58 25.10 -6.42
C ASP A 178 -9.39 26.11 -7.56
N ASP A 179 -8.14 26.46 -7.91
CA ASP A 179 -7.83 27.31 -9.06
C ASP A 179 -8.22 26.69 -10.42
N TYR A 180 -8.22 25.36 -10.53
CA TYR A 180 -8.48 24.63 -11.79
C TYR A 180 -9.91 24.10 -11.91
N ALA A 181 -10.60 23.83 -10.80
CA ALA A 181 -11.89 23.14 -10.79
C ALA A 181 -13.02 23.94 -11.49
N ASP A 182 -12.98 25.27 -11.41
CA ASP A 182 -14.04 26.13 -11.95
C ASP A 182 -14.08 26.19 -13.50
N ASN A 183 -13.05 25.70 -14.19
CA ASN A 183 -12.93 25.76 -15.66
C ASN A 183 -12.75 24.38 -16.33
N LEU A 184 -13.04 23.29 -15.59
CA LEU A 184 -12.65 21.94 -16.00
C LEU A 184 -13.73 21.20 -16.81
N ASP A 185 -13.81 21.49 -18.12
CA ASP A 185 -14.74 20.79 -19.02
C ASP A 185 -14.13 19.55 -19.69
N ASP A 186 -12.80 19.48 -19.78
CA ASP A 186 -12.11 18.38 -20.42
C ASP A 186 -12.15 17.10 -19.56
N TYR A 187 -12.54 16.00 -20.21
CA TYR A 187 -12.73 14.73 -19.55
C TYR A 187 -11.42 14.06 -19.09
N GLU A 188 -10.36 14.14 -19.89
CA GLU A 188 -9.07 13.57 -19.52
C GLU A 188 -8.55 14.21 -18.22
N SER A 189 -8.73 15.53 -18.10
CA SER A 189 -8.46 16.29 -16.87
C SER A 189 -9.22 15.69 -15.68
N LYS A 190 -10.53 15.48 -15.81
CA LYS A 190 -11.37 14.90 -14.74
C LYS A 190 -10.87 13.52 -14.32
N LEU A 191 -10.48 12.66 -15.27
CA LEU A 191 -9.92 11.33 -14.96
C LEU A 191 -8.62 11.41 -14.16
N MET A 192 -7.70 12.32 -14.53
CA MET A 192 -6.46 12.48 -13.77
C MET A 192 -6.69 13.02 -12.37
N PHE A 193 -7.64 13.95 -12.19
CA PHE A 193 -8.00 14.45 -10.86
C PHE A 193 -8.73 13.39 -10.02
N LEU A 194 -9.60 12.58 -10.64
CA LEU A 194 -10.22 11.42 -10.01
C LEU A 194 -9.12 10.49 -9.47
N GLN A 195 -8.19 10.07 -10.33
CA GLN A 195 -7.11 9.16 -9.94
C GLN A 195 -6.25 9.77 -8.82
N SER A 196 -5.88 11.05 -8.94
CA SER A 196 -5.10 11.74 -7.92
C SER A 196 -5.81 11.77 -6.56
N CYS A 197 -7.12 12.05 -6.56
CA CYS A 197 -7.93 12.04 -5.34
C CYS A 197 -8.09 10.63 -4.75
N VAL A 198 -8.22 9.60 -5.59
CA VAL A 198 -8.24 8.20 -5.14
C VAL A 198 -6.91 7.84 -4.46
N GLU A 199 -5.78 8.19 -5.08
CA GLU A 199 -4.44 7.97 -4.51
C GLU A 199 -4.30 8.67 -3.15
N LEU A 200 -4.64 9.96 -3.03
CA LEU A 200 -4.63 10.67 -1.73
C LEU A 200 -5.54 10.01 -0.70
N SER A 201 -6.75 9.60 -1.10
CA SER A 201 -7.69 8.93 -0.20
C SER A 201 -7.08 7.66 0.40
N GLN A 202 -6.39 6.86 -0.42
CA GLN A 202 -5.70 5.65 0.03
C GLN A 202 -4.51 5.96 0.95
N ILE A 203 -3.73 7.02 0.65
CA ILE A 203 -2.61 7.46 1.49
C ILE A 203 -3.10 7.86 2.89
N TYR A 204 -4.11 8.73 2.97
CA TYR A 204 -4.67 9.15 4.27
C TYR A 204 -5.26 7.98 5.05
N LEU A 205 -5.92 7.05 4.35
CA LEU A 205 -6.47 5.86 4.97
C LEU A 205 -5.38 4.96 5.56
N TRP A 206 -4.21 4.86 4.91
CA TRP A 206 -3.07 4.12 5.44
C TRP A 206 -2.58 4.71 6.76
N PHE A 207 -2.55 6.04 6.86
CA PHE A 207 -2.26 6.78 8.10
C PHE A 207 -3.41 6.79 9.12
N LYS A 208 -4.52 6.09 8.84
CA LYS A 208 -5.73 6.03 9.66
C LYS A 208 -6.45 7.37 9.83
N ASP A 209 -6.18 8.34 8.95
CA ASP A 209 -6.95 9.58 8.87
C ASP A 209 -8.18 9.36 7.97
N VAL A 210 -9.22 8.80 8.59
CA VAL A 210 -10.49 8.47 7.92
C VAL A 210 -11.16 9.73 7.37
N HIS A 211 -11.05 10.87 8.06
CA HIS A 211 -11.70 12.12 7.68
C HIS A 211 -11.15 12.66 6.36
N ASN A 212 -9.82 12.79 6.23
CA ASN A 212 -9.23 13.24 4.98
C ASN A 212 -9.37 12.17 3.88
N SER A 213 -9.33 10.89 4.22
CA SER A 213 -9.58 9.82 3.27
C SER A 213 -10.97 9.94 2.61
N GLU A 214 -12.02 10.15 3.42
CA GLU A 214 -13.39 10.37 2.96
C GLU A 214 -13.51 11.65 2.13
N LYS A 215 -12.90 12.76 2.57
CA LYS A 215 -12.87 14.03 1.83
C LYS A 215 -12.38 13.84 0.39
N TYR A 216 -11.24 13.17 0.19
CA TYR A 216 -10.69 12.97 -1.16
C TYR A 216 -11.47 11.94 -1.97
N LEU A 217 -12.04 10.92 -1.32
CA LEU A 217 -12.90 9.96 -2.00
C LEU A 217 -14.17 10.64 -2.56
N MET A 218 -14.78 11.55 -1.80
CA MET A 218 -15.90 12.37 -2.27
C MET A 218 -15.50 13.30 -3.43
N LYS A 219 -14.29 13.89 -3.39
CA LYS A 219 -13.76 14.67 -4.53
C LYS A 219 -13.61 13.78 -5.77
N ALA A 220 -13.03 12.59 -5.63
CA ALA A 220 -12.90 11.63 -6.73
C ALA A 220 -14.26 11.22 -7.33
N GLN A 221 -15.26 10.96 -6.47
CA GLN A 221 -16.62 10.64 -6.91
C GLN A 221 -17.23 11.78 -7.74
N LYS A 222 -17.05 13.03 -7.33
CA LYS A 222 -17.51 14.21 -8.10
C LYS A 222 -16.88 14.26 -9.50
N PHE A 223 -15.58 14.01 -9.62
CA PHE A 223 -14.89 13.98 -10.92
C PHE A 223 -15.32 12.80 -11.80
N SER A 224 -15.68 11.65 -11.20
CA SER A 224 -16.16 10.48 -11.94
C SER A 224 -17.53 10.67 -12.58
N GLU A 225 -18.38 11.53 -12.00
CA GLU A 225 -19.79 11.68 -12.39
C GLU A 225 -20.58 10.34 -12.38
N VAL A 226 -20.08 9.37 -11.61
CA VAL A 226 -20.69 8.06 -11.37
C VAL A 226 -21.18 7.97 -9.93
N THR A 227 -22.38 7.41 -9.76
CA THR A 227 -22.93 7.05 -8.47
C THR A 227 -22.99 5.53 -8.36
N LEU A 228 -22.38 5.00 -7.30
CA LEU A 228 -22.38 3.58 -6.97
C LEU A 228 -23.43 3.34 -5.89
N ASN A 229 -24.45 2.56 -6.22
CA ASN A 229 -25.50 2.18 -5.29
C ASN A 229 -25.52 0.66 -5.11
N LEU A 230 -25.97 0.21 -3.94
CA LEU A 230 -26.31 -1.18 -3.71
C LEU A 230 -27.81 -1.36 -3.85
N SER A 231 -28.20 -2.40 -4.59
CA SER A 231 -29.59 -2.81 -4.74
C SER A 231 -29.76 -4.29 -4.42
N GLY A 232 -31.01 -4.73 -4.27
CA GLY A 232 -31.34 -6.12 -3.94
C GLY A 232 -31.96 -6.85 -5.12
N ALA A 233 -31.44 -8.02 -5.45
CA ALA A 233 -32.00 -8.92 -6.46
C ALA A 233 -32.15 -10.35 -5.89
N LEU A 234 -33.18 -11.07 -6.33
CA LEU A 234 -33.40 -12.45 -5.87
C LEU A 234 -32.32 -13.37 -6.44
N GLY A 235 -31.60 -14.07 -5.57
CA GLY A 235 -30.57 -15.03 -5.96
C GLY A 235 -30.36 -16.16 -4.96
N LYS A 236 -29.48 -17.09 -5.33
CA LYS A 236 -29.11 -18.27 -4.52
C LYS A 236 -27.61 -18.28 -4.26
N ARG A 237 -27.21 -18.69 -3.06
CA ARG A 237 -25.78 -18.83 -2.65
C ARG A 237 -25.33 -20.29 -2.51
N THR A 238 -26.26 -21.25 -2.42
CA THR A 238 -25.93 -22.65 -2.21
C THR A 238 -26.60 -23.55 -3.25
N LYS A 239 -25.94 -24.67 -3.56
CA LYS A 239 -26.37 -25.63 -4.57
C LYS A 239 -27.74 -26.26 -4.24
N PHE A 240 -28.05 -26.37 -2.95
CA PHE A 240 -29.28 -27.01 -2.45
C PHE A 240 -30.38 -26.01 -2.06
N GLN A 241 -30.18 -24.71 -2.29
CA GLN A 241 -31.17 -23.68 -1.96
C GLN A 241 -32.39 -23.76 -2.90
N THR A 242 -33.58 -24.01 -2.35
CA THR A 242 -34.83 -24.09 -3.13
C THR A 242 -35.41 -22.72 -3.42
N LYS A 243 -35.60 -21.88 -2.39
CA LYS A 243 -36.14 -20.52 -2.49
C LYS A 243 -35.04 -19.48 -2.69
N ALA A 244 -35.13 -18.67 -3.73
CA ALA A 244 -34.25 -17.52 -3.92
C ALA A 244 -34.53 -16.46 -2.84
N THR A 245 -33.47 -15.79 -2.36
CA THR A 245 -33.53 -14.76 -1.33
C THR A 245 -32.94 -13.47 -1.88
N SER A 246 -33.29 -12.31 -1.30
CA SER A 246 -32.67 -11.04 -1.70
C SER A 246 -31.16 -11.10 -1.47
N GLN A 247 -30.38 -10.74 -2.48
CA GLN A 247 -28.91 -10.67 -2.49
C GLN A 247 -28.48 -9.30 -3.01
N LEU A 248 -27.36 -8.80 -2.50
CA LEU A 248 -26.83 -7.51 -2.93
C LEU A 248 -26.30 -7.59 -4.36
N THR A 249 -26.53 -6.54 -5.13
CA THR A 249 -25.95 -6.29 -6.45
C THR A 249 -25.57 -4.83 -6.57
N VAL A 250 -24.62 -4.53 -7.45
CA VAL A 250 -24.21 -3.16 -7.75
C VAL A 250 -25.16 -2.55 -8.78
N GLU A 251 -25.63 -1.35 -8.51
CA GLU A 251 -26.33 -0.48 -9.44
C GLU A 251 -25.47 0.75 -9.75
N ILE A 252 -25.25 1.01 -11.04
CA ILE A 252 -24.32 2.04 -11.51
C ILE A 252 -25.11 3.06 -12.32
N HIS A 253 -25.12 4.29 -11.81
CA HIS A 253 -25.68 5.43 -12.55
C HIS A 253 -24.55 6.34 -13.00
N ARG A 254 -24.50 6.62 -14.30
CA ARG A 254 -23.60 7.61 -14.88
C ARG A 254 -24.41 8.80 -15.39
N ARG A 255 -23.98 10.02 -15.05
CA ARG A 255 -24.65 11.25 -15.50
C ARG A 255 -24.65 11.40 -17.02
N ILE A 256 -23.54 11.03 -17.67
CA ILE A 256 -23.35 11.14 -19.12
C ILE A 256 -23.10 9.73 -19.69
N PRO A 257 -24.02 9.15 -20.47
CA PRO A 257 -23.83 7.84 -21.09
C PRO A 257 -22.55 7.80 -21.94
N ARG A 258 -21.77 6.72 -21.82
CA ARG A 258 -20.60 6.47 -22.68
C ARG A 258 -20.48 4.99 -22.99
N GLU A 259 -20.14 4.71 -24.24
CA GLU A 259 -19.73 3.38 -24.65
C GLU A 259 -18.30 3.15 -24.15
N ILE A 260 -18.12 2.07 -23.39
CA ILE A 260 -16.80 1.60 -22.98
C ILE A 260 -16.46 0.44 -23.90
N GLU A 261 -15.46 0.62 -24.75
CA GLU A 261 -14.90 -0.48 -25.51
C GLU A 261 -14.11 -1.39 -24.57
N VAL A 262 -14.69 -2.56 -24.28
CA VAL A 262 -14.04 -3.59 -23.48
C VAL A 262 -13.16 -4.43 -24.40
N ASN A 263 -11.87 -4.07 -24.50
CA ASN A 263 -10.88 -4.96 -25.13
C ASN A 263 -10.53 -6.08 -24.15
N ALA A 264 -11.25 -7.20 -24.24
CA ALA A 264 -11.00 -8.37 -23.41
C ALA A 264 -9.71 -9.08 -23.87
N ASN A 265 -8.73 -9.20 -22.98
CA ASN A 265 -7.55 -10.02 -23.21
C ASN A 265 -7.40 -11.03 -22.04
N PRO A 266 -7.94 -12.26 -22.17
CA PRO A 266 -8.16 -13.16 -21.03
C PRO A 266 -6.90 -13.75 -20.39
N LEU A 267 -5.71 -13.50 -20.94
CA LEU A 267 -4.44 -14.09 -20.52
C LEU A 267 -3.55 -13.14 -19.69
N THR A 268 -3.99 -11.91 -19.41
CA THR A 268 -3.11 -10.84 -18.87
C THR A 268 -3.41 -10.39 -17.44
N TYR A 269 -4.18 -11.14 -16.64
CA TYR A 269 -4.48 -10.76 -15.25
C TYR A 269 -4.55 -11.95 -14.29
N PRO A 270 -4.41 -11.74 -12.97
CA PRO A 270 -4.39 -12.81 -11.98
C PRO A 270 -5.64 -13.69 -12.04
N LYS A 271 -5.43 -15.00 -11.95
CA LYS A 271 -6.49 -15.98 -12.05
C LYS A 271 -7.41 -15.92 -10.82
N ASN A 272 -8.71 -15.92 -11.07
CA ASN A 272 -9.73 -16.11 -10.03
C ASN A 272 -9.86 -17.62 -9.74
N VAL A 273 -9.40 -18.06 -8.58
CA VAL A 273 -9.48 -19.47 -8.15
C VAL A 273 -10.94 -19.83 -7.88
N ALA A 274 -11.41 -20.91 -8.50
CA ALA A 274 -12.78 -21.41 -8.32
C ALA A 274 -13.01 -21.87 -6.87
N LEU A 275 -14.23 -21.67 -6.38
CA LEU A 275 -14.63 -22.20 -5.07
C LEU A 275 -15.04 -23.67 -5.25
N ASP A 276 -14.13 -24.58 -4.92
CA ASP A 276 -14.42 -26.01 -4.89
C ASP A 276 -15.03 -26.39 -3.53
N ASN A 277 -16.34 -26.13 -3.39
CA ASN A 277 -17.08 -26.44 -2.17
C ASN A 277 -18.34 -27.27 -2.51
N GLU A 278 -18.63 -28.30 -1.71
CA GLU A 278 -19.79 -29.18 -1.92
C GLU A 278 -21.14 -28.49 -1.74
N THR A 279 -21.19 -27.41 -0.96
CA THR A 279 -22.45 -26.74 -0.56
C THR A 279 -22.64 -25.38 -1.21
N LEU A 280 -21.58 -24.57 -1.28
CA LEU A 280 -21.64 -23.19 -1.76
C LEU A 280 -21.55 -23.14 -3.29
N LEU A 281 -22.23 -22.16 -3.88
CA LEU A 281 -22.02 -21.78 -5.28
C LEU A 281 -20.77 -20.90 -5.40
N GLN A 282 -20.11 -20.94 -6.55
CA GLN A 282 -18.96 -20.08 -6.83
C GLN A 282 -19.35 -18.60 -6.82
N ASN A 283 -20.45 -18.29 -7.51
CA ASN A 283 -21.04 -16.95 -7.62
C ASN A 283 -22.52 -17.04 -7.23
N ILE A 284 -23.10 -15.91 -6.83
CA ILE A 284 -24.54 -15.80 -6.62
C ILE A 284 -25.26 -16.03 -7.94
N GLU A 285 -26.19 -16.99 -7.96
CA GLU A 285 -27.05 -17.26 -9.11
C GLU A 285 -28.34 -16.45 -8.98
N PHE A 286 -28.44 -15.35 -9.72
CA PHE A 286 -29.62 -14.48 -9.73
C PHE A 286 -30.75 -15.07 -10.60
N VAL A 287 -32.00 -14.93 -10.14
CA VAL A 287 -33.19 -15.48 -10.83
C VAL A 287 -33.52 -14.70 -12.11
N SER A 288 -33.44 -13.37 -12.03
CA SER A 288 -33.47 -12.51 -13.21
C SER A 288 -32.05 -12.39 -13.75
N GLN A 289 -31.86 -12.62 -15.04
CA GLN A 289 -30.63 -12.16 -15.71
C GLN A 289 -30.63 -10.64 -15.59
N ASN A 290 -29.77 -10.11 -14.71
CA ASN A 290 -29.61 -8.66 -14.58
C ASN A 290 -29.30 -8.10 -15.97
N GLU A 291 -30.01 -7.05 -16.38
CA GLU A 291 -29.58 -6.19 -17.48
C GLU A 291 -28.09 -5.93 -17.29
N LYS A 292 -27.29 -6.08 -18.37
CA LYS A 292 -25.82 -5.90 -18.29
C LYS A 292 -25.54 -4.63 -17.50
N CYS A 293 -24.92 -4.80 -16.33
CA CYS A 293 -24.58 -3.68 -15.46
C CYS A 293 -23.72 -2.69 -16.28
N THR A 294 -24.00 -1.40 -16.17
CA THR A 294 -23.24 -0.36 -16.88
C THR A 294 -21.77 -0.54 -16.56
N ALA A 295 -20.93 -0.75 -17.57
CA ALA A 295 -19.50 -0.94 -17.36
C ALA A 295 -18.87 0.31 -16.69
N LEU A 296 -17.89 0.08 -15.82
CA LEU A 296 -17.05 1.13 -15.25
C LEU A 296 -15.71 1.15 -15.98
N LEU A 297 -15.15 2.34 -16.12
CA LEU A 297 -13.78 2.52 -16.54
C LEU A 297 -12.82 2.04 -15.45
N PRO A 298 -11.57 1.67 -15.79
CA PRO A 298 -10.57 1.27 -14.80
C PRO A 298 -10.41 2.30 -13.65
N GLU A 299 -10.38 3.59 -13.95
CA GLU A 299 -10.28 4.66 -12.96
C GLU A 299 -11.50 4.69 -12.02
N GLU A 300 -12.71 4.50 -12.56
CA GLU A 300 -13.95 4.42 -11.76
C GLU A 300 -14.01 3.12 -10.93
N GLN A 301 -13.44 2.02 -11.44
CA GLN A 301 -13.27 0.79 -10.67
C GLN A 301 -12.26 0.99 -9.52
N SER A 302 -11.22 1.81 -9.72
CA SER A 302 -10.28 2.19 -8.65
C SER A 302 -10.97 3.00 -7.55
N LEU A 303 -11.92 3.87 -7.93
CA LEU A 303 -12.77 4.59 -6.98
C LEU A 303 -13.63 3.62 -6.17
N MET A 304 -14.29 2.65 -6.83
CA MET A 304 -15.07 1.60 -6.14
C MET A 304 -14.21 0.80 -5.16
N LEU A 305 -13.00 0.39 -5.58
CA LEU A 305 -12.05 -0.31 -4.72
C LEU A 305 -11.60 0.53 -3.52
N ALA A 306 -11.38 1.83 -3.75
CA ALA A 306 -11.02 2.77 -2.70
C ALA A 306 -12.15 2.96 -1.67
N SER A 307 -13.41 2.99 -2.13
CA SER A 307 -14.60 2.97 -1.25
C SER A 307 -14.64 1.71 -0.39
N VAL A 308 -14.36 0.53 -0.97
CA VAL A 308 -14.26 -0.72 -0.20
C VAL A 308 -13.19 -0.63 0.88
N ASN A 309 -11.99 -0.14 0.54
CA ASN A 309 -10.92 0.04 1.53
C ASN A 309 -11.33 0.98 2.66
N LEU A 310 -11.98 2.12 2.34
CA LEU A 310 -12.46 3.08 3.33
C LEU A 310 -13.49 2.43 4.26
N SER A 311 -14.48 1.72 3.73
CA SER A 311 -15.49 1.03 4.53
C SER A 311 -14.87 -0.02 5.45
N LEU A 312 -13.91 -0.82 4.95
CA LEU A 312 -13.27 -1.87 5.74
C LEU A 312 -12.35 -1.35 6.85
N LYS A 313 -11.65 -0.22 6.61
CA LYS A 313 -10.67 0.33 7.56
C LYS A 313 -11.23 1.43 8.46
N GLY A 314 -12.21 2.19 7.97
CA GLY A 314 -12.85 3.29 8.69
C GLY A 314 -14.16 2.89 9.39
N GLY A 315 -14.77 1.78 8.98
CA GLY A 315 -15.98 1.24 9.60
C GLY A 315 -15.71 0.43 10.88
N PRO A 316 -16.77 0.03 11.60
CA PRO A 316 -16.64 -0.84 12.77
C PRO A 316 -15.98 -2.17 12.45
N HIS A 317 -15.14 -2.65 13.36
CA HIS A 317 -14.46 -3.93 13.22
C HIS A 317 -15.47 -5.09 13.19
N ASP A 318 -15.25 -6.07 12.31
CA ASP A 318 -16.10 -7.26 12.11
C ASP A 318 -17.57 -6.97 11.77
N ASP A 319 -17.88 -5.81 11.19
CA ASP A 319 -19.23 -5.52 10.72
C ASP A 319 -19.61 -6.41 9.52
N VAL A 320 -20.62 -7.25 9.73
CA VAL A 320 -21.11 -8.22 8.74
C VAL A 320 -21.72 -7.54 7.53
N LEU A 321 -22.38 -6.39 7.70
CA LEU A 321 -22.98 -5.65 6.60
C LEU A 321 -21.88 -5.08 5.72
N ILE A 322 -20.91 -4.38 6.30
CA ILE A 322 -19.75 -3.83 5.57
C ILE A 322 -19.04 -4.93 4.78
N LYS A 323 -18.88 -6.11 5.38
CA LYS A 323 -18.29 -7.27 4.71
C LYS A 323 -19.07 -7.70 3.46
N GLU A 324 -20.40 -7.85 3.56
CA GLU A 324 -21.24 -8.26 2.43
C GLU A 324 -21.34 -7.19 1.33
N GLU A 325 -21.41 -5.91 1.72
CA GLU A 325 -21.34 -4.77 0.80
C GLU A 325 -20.00 -4.74 0.04
N SER A 326 -18.89 -4.90 0.78
CA SER A 326 -17.55 -4.94 0.21
C SER A 326 -17.38 -6.09 -0.77
N LEU A 327 -17.82 -7.31 -0.40
CA LEU A 327 -17.78 -8.47 -1.30
C LEU A 327 -18.56 -8.23 -2.59
N THR A 328 -19.68 -7.52 -2.53
CA THR A 328 -20.50 -7.21 -3.72
C THR A 328 -19.73 -6.35 -4.73
N TYR A 329 -19.04 -5.32 -4.25
CA TYR A 329 -18.18 -4.47 -5.09
C TYR A 329 -16.94 -5.22 -5.60
N LEU A 330 -16.30 -6.01 -4.75
CA LEU A 330 -15.12 -6.79 -5.14
C LEU A 330 -15.45 -7.82 -6.22
N GLU A 331 -16.58 -8.53 -6.12
CA GLU A 331 -17.02 -9.49 -7.14
C GLU A 331 -17.37 -8.80 -8.47
N TYR A 332 -17.91 -7.58 -8.44
CA TYR A 332 -18.07 -6.78 -9.65
C TYR A 332 -16.72 -6.51 -10.32
N ILE A 333 -15.73 -6.01 -9.57
CA ILE A 333 -14.38 -5.74 -10.11
C ILE A 333 -13.74 -7.03 -10.63
N ILE A 334 -13.80 -8.12 -9.86
CA ILE A 334 -13.26 -9.43 -10.25
C ILE A 334 -13.98 -10.00 -11.48
N ARG A 335 -15.23 -9.63 -11.77
CA ARG A 335 -15.90 -10.09 -12.99
C ARG A 335 -15.55 -9.24 -14.20
N GLU A 336 -15.61 -7.93 -14.05
CA GLU A 336 -15.59 -6.99 -15.19
C GLU A 336 -14.18 -6.48 -15.55
N THR A 337 -13.27 -6.37 -14.57
CA THR A 337 -11.99 -5.68 -14.81
C THR A 337 -11.06 -6.44 -15.74
N GLN A 338 -10.37 -5.71 -16.62
CA GLN A 338 -9.27 -6.21 -17.45
C GLN A 338 -7.91 -5.66 -17.00
N ASN A 339 -7.88 -4.81 -15.96
CA ASN A 339 -6.64 -4.24 -15.42
C ASN A 339 -6.05 -5.18 -14.36
N TRP A 340 -4.74 -5.43 -14.47
CA TRP A 340 -4.02 -6.38 -13.62
C TRP A 340 -4.05 -5.96 -12.14
N CYS A 341 -3.78 -4.68 -11.84
CA CYS A 341 -3.71 -4.15 -10.49
C CYS A 341 -5.06 -4.20 -9.77
N LEU A 342 -6.13 -3.80 -10.47
CA LEU A 342 -7.49 -3.85 -9.95
C LEU A 342 -7.92 -5.28 -9.64
N ARG A 343 -7.66 -6.22 -10.56
CA ARG A 343 -7.94 -7.65 -10.36
C ARG A 343 -7.15 -8.19 -9.17
N PHE A 344 -5.84 -7.91 -9.13
CA PHE A 344 -4.95 -8.35 -8.07
C PHE A 344 -5.44 -7.90 -6.71
N LYS A 345 -5.66 -6.59 -6.55
CA LYS A 345 -6.07 -6.01 -5.27
C LYS A 345 -7.46 -6.48 -4.85
N ALA A 346 -8.40 -6.61 -5.79
CA ALA A 346 -9.74 -7.10 -5.47
C ALA A 346 -9.74 -8.55 -4.99
N LEU A 347 -8.96 -9.43 -5.63
CA LEU A 347 -8.75 -10.81 -5.19
C LEU A 347 -8.07 -10.86 -3.81
N HIS A 348 -7.07 -10.02 -3.58
CA HIS A 348 -6.37 -9.92 -2.30
C HIS A 348 -7.32 -9.50 -1.17
N LEU A 349 -8.12 -8.44 -1.36
CA LEU A 349 -9.12 -8.01 -0.38
C LEU A 349 -10.18 -9.07 -0.11
N ARG A 350 -10.66 -9.76 -1.15
CA ARG A 350 -11.59 -10.87 -0.99
C ARG A 350 -11.01 -11.98 -0.11
N CYS A 351 -9.73 -12.31 -0.26
CA CYS A 351 -9.04 -13.28 0.59
C CYS A 351 -9.11 -12.91 2.08
N PHE A 352 -9.02 -11.62 2.44
CA PHE A 352 -9.18 -11.18 3.84
C PHE A 352 -10.62 -11.32 4.35
N LEU A 353 -11.61 -11.06 3.51
CA LEU A 353 -13.02 -11.19 3.90
C LEU A 353 -13.48 -12.65 4.01
N GLU A 354 -12.82 -13.57 3.31
CA GLU A 354 -13.24 -14.96 3.20
C GLU A 354 -12.42 -15.94 4.04
N GLN A 355 -11.82 -15.46 5.14
CA GLN A 355 -11.04 -16.28 6.07
C GLN A 355 -11.89 -17.18 6.98
N GLU A 356 -13.12 -17.51 6.57
CA GLU A 356 -14.02 -18.43 7.26
C GLU A 356 -13.76 -19.88 6.84
N ASN A 357 -14.05 -20.84 7.73
CA ASN A 357 -13.76 -22.27 7.54
C ASN A 357 -14.23 -22.85 6.20
N LYS A 358 -15.35 -22.38 5.62
CA LYS A 358 -15.88 -22.93 4.36
C LYS A 358 -15.17 -22.45 3.10
N LYS A 359 -14.38 -21.37 3.21
CA LYS A 359 -13.70 -20.70 2.09
C LYS A 359 -12.18 -20.61 2.30
N ILE A 360 -11.66 -21.03 3.45
CA ILE A 360 -10.25 -20.91 3.82
C ILE A 360 -9.30 -21.62 2.84
N GLU A 361 -9.70 -22.77 2.29
CA GLU A 361 -8.90 -23.49 1.29
C GLU A 361 -8.77 -22.72 -0.04
N ARG A 362 -9.88 -22.12 -0.50
CA ARG A 362 -9.84 -21.20 -1.66
C ARG A 362 -8.97 -19.99 -1.34
N THR A 363 -9.13 -19.41 -0.15
CA THR A 363 -8.32 -18.25 0.28
C THR A 363 -6.83 -18.57 0.25
N MET A 364 -6.41 -19.71 0.80
CA MET A 364 -5.03 -20.16 0.77
C MET A 364 -4.52 -20.36 -0.66
N THR A 365 -5.29 -21.05 -1.51
CA THR A 365 -4.94 -21.32 -2.91
C THR A 365 -4.87 -20.01 -3.73
N GLN A 366 -5.79 -19.09 -3.50
CA GLN A 366 -5.83 -17.78 -4.15
C GLN A 366 -4.65 -16.92 -3.73
N LEU A 367 -4.27 -16.91 -2.45
CA LEU A 367 -3.08 -16.20 -1.98
C LEU A 367 -1.80 -16.79 -2.57
N ASN A 368 -1.70 -18.12 -2.68
CA ASN A 368 -0.58 -18.76 -3.36
C ASN A 368 -0.50 -18.36 -4.84
N GLU A 369 -1.63 -18.38 -5.56
CA GLU A 369 -1.72 -17.92 -6.95
C GLU A 369 -1.27 -16.44 -7.09
N LEU A 370 -1.67 -15.57 -6.17
CA LEU A 370 -1.25 -14.16 -6.18
C LEU A 370 0.26 -14.01 -5.92
N VAL A 371 0.84 -14.83 -5.03
CA VAL A 371 2.30 -14.88 -4.83
C VAL A 371 3.02 -15.36 -6.10
N ASP A 372 2.48 -16.37 -6.78
CA ASP A 372 3.07 -16.94 -7.99
C ASP A 372 2.95 -15.99 -9.19
N CYS A 373 1.89 -15.18 -9.27
CA CYS A 373 1.72 -14.14 -10.31
C CYS A 373 2.88 -13.13 -10.36
N TYR A 374 3.61 -12.94 -9.26
CA TYR A 374 4.82 -12.11 -9.24
C TYR A 374 6.04 -12.81 -9.86
N LYS A 375 6.12 -14.13 -9.72
CA LYS A 375 7.27 -14.95 -10.14
C LYS A 375 7.16 -15.40 -11.60
N ASP A 376 5.96 -15.31 -12.18
CA ASP A 376 5.70 -15.77 -13.54
C ASP A 376 6.34 -14.85 -14.61
N SER A 377 7.42 -15.35 -15.21
CA SER A 377 8.10 -14.70 -16.34
C SER A 377 7.24 -14.54 -17.59
N ALA A 378 6.14 -15.29 -17.74
CA ALA A 378 5.21 -15.15 -18.86
C ALA A 378 4.43 -13.81 -18.80
N GLN A 379 4.40 -13.16 -17.64
CA GLN A 379 3.71 -11.90 -17.40
C GLN A 379 4.58 -10.64 -17.64
N ARG A 380 5.78 -10.78 -18.22
CA ARG A 380 6.74 -9.68 -18.44
C ARG A 380 6.20 -8.51 -19.29
N ASN A 381 5.30 -8.79 -20.23
CA ASN A 381 4.78 -7.77 -21.16
C ASN A 381 3.50 -7.06 -20.66
N ILE A 382 3.01 -7.40 -19.46
CA ILE A 382 1.82 -6.77 -18.88
C ILE A 382 2.24 -5.45 -18.24
N ASN A 383 1.54 -4.36 -18.55
CA ASN A 383 1.71 -3.10 -17.84
C ASN A 383 1.12 -3.22 -16.42
N LYS A 384 1.96 -3.69 -15.49
CA LYS A 384 1.63 -3.82 -14.06
C LYS A 384 1.73 -2.48 -13.29
N LEU A 385 2.00 -1.37 -13.97
CA LEU A 385 2.05 -0.03 -13.38
C LEU A 385 0.76 0.77 -13.57
N ASP A 386 -0.06 0.37 -14.55
CA ASP A 386 -1.36 1.01 -14.78
C ASP A 386 -2.26 0.87 -13.54
N LEU A 387 -2.71 2.02 -13.02
CA LEU A 387 -3.47 2.16 -11.76
C LEU A 387 -2.80 1.56 -10.50
N PHE A 388 -1.49 1.27 -10.54
CA PHE A 388 -0.76 0.68 -9.41
C PHE A 388 -0.96 1.50 -8.12
N TYR A 389 -0.76 2.81 -8.20
CA TYR A 389 -0.87 3.69 -7.03
C TYR A 389 -2.33 3.88 -6.59
N GLY A 390 -3.28 3.96 -7.52
CA GLY A 390 -4.71 4.09 -7.23
C GLY A 390 -5.31 2.86 -6.53
N THR A 391 -4.73 1.68 -6.76
CA THR A 391 -5.15 0.43 -6.10
C THR A 391 -4.46 0.17 -4.76
N SER A 392 -3.38 0.92 -4.44
CA SER A 392 -2.61 0.79 -3.20
C SER A 392 -2.16 -0.67 -2.96
N ILE A 393 -1.55 -1.29 -3.97
CA ILE A 393 -1.02 -2.66 -3.88
C ILE A 393 0.12 -2.71 -2.85
N GLU A 394 0.10 -3.74 -2.02
CA GLU A 394 1.16 -4.00 -1.06
C GLU A 394 2.43 -4.56 -1.73
N PRO A 395 3.63 -4.30 -1.16
CA PRO A 395 4.85 -4.94 -1.61
C PRO A 395 4.78 -6.47 -1.55
N VAL A 396 5.58 -7.14 -2.38
CA VAL A 396 5.51 -8.59 -2.57
C VAL A 396 5.66 -9.37 -1.25
N TRP A 397 6.52 -8.90 -0.34
CA TRP A 397 6.74 -9.55 0.95
C TRP A 397 5.52 -9.49 1.87
N LEU A 398 4.66 -8.47 1.76
CA LEU A 398 3.42 -8.40 2.53
C LEU A 398 2.34 -9.33 1.96
N ILE A 399 2.35 -9.59 0.64
CA ILE A 399 1.49 -10.61 0.03
C ILE A 399 1.94 -12.01 0.47
N GLU A 400 3.25 -12.29 0.43
CA GLU A 400 3.80 -13.56 0.93
C GLU A 400 3.55 -13.74 2.44
N LYS A 401 3.64 -12.65 3.22
CA LYS A 401 3.25 -12.65 4.63
C LYS A 401 1.76 -12.98 4.79
N SER A 402 0.88 -12.41 3.97
CA SER A 402 -0.57 -12.68 4.04
C SER A 402 -0.88 -14.16 3.74
N PHE A 403 -0.15 -14.77 2.81
CA PHE A 403 -0.19 -16.22 2.58
C PHE A 403 0.27 -17.01 3.81
N ALA A 404 1.39 -16.63 4.43
CA ALA A 404 1.87 -17.27 5.66
C ALA A 404 0.90 -17.11 6.85
N ASP A 405 0.28 -15.93 7.00
CA ASP A 405 -0.74 -15.66 8.01
C ASP A 405 -1.98 -16.58 7.79
N CYS A 406 -2.36 -16.82 6.53
CA CYS A 406 -3.42 -17.77 6.18
C CYS A 406 -3.05 -19.21 6.54
N LEU A 407 -1.84 -19.67 6.21
CA LEU A 407 -1.33 -20.98 6.62
C LEU A 407 -1.33 -21.15 8.14
N LEU A 408 -0.94 -20.10 8.87
CA LEU A 408 -0.94 -20.12 10.33
C LEU A 408 -2.37 -20.29 10.89
N LYS A 409 -3.36 -19.57 10.32
CA LYS A 409 -4.78 -19.72 10.68
C LYS A 409 -5.34 -21.10 10.38
N MET A 410 -4.84 -21.76 9.33
CA MET A 410 -5.19 -23.17 9.02
C MET A 410 -4.50 -24.18 9.95
N GLY A 411 -3.61 -23.75 10.85
CA GLY A 411 -2.83 -24.63 11.71
C GLY A 411 -1.58 -25.21 11.04
N CYS A 412 -1.24 -24.78 9.82
CA CYS A 412 -0.04 -25.19 9.08
C CYS A 412 1.22 -24.43 9.57
N VAL A 413 1.47 -24.43 10.88
CA VAL A 413 2.47 -23.58 11.56
C VAL A 413 3.89 -23.72 10.98
N LYS A 414 4.30 -24.94 10.61
CA LYS A 414 5.64 -25.18 10.03
C LYS A 414 5.82 -24.54 8.65
N ALA A 415 4.81 -24.68 7.79
CA ALA A 415 4.84 -24.07 6.46
C ALA A 415 4.82 -22.53 6.55
N ALA A 416 4.03 -21.98 7.48
CA ALA A 416 4.05 -20.55 7.76
C ALA A 416 5.44 -20.09 8.26
N LEU A 417 6.04 -20.83 9.20
CA LEU A 417 7.38 -20.56 9.71
C LEU A 417 8.44 -20.55 8.61
N ASP A 418 8.40 -21.48 7.65
CA ASP A 418 9.34 -21.52 6.54
C ASP A 418 9.27 -20.25 5.67
N VAL A 419 8.05 -19.75 5.42
CA VAL A 419 7.83 -18.48 4.71
C VAL A 419 8.36 -17.30 5.54
N TYR A 420 8.03 -17.22 6.83
CA TYR A 420 8.50 -16.12 7.68
C TYR A 420 10.02 -16.10 7.85
N LEU A 421 10.67 -17.27 7.93
CA LEU A 421 12.13 -17.40 7.96
C LEU A 421 12.77 -16.84 6.68
N ARG A 422 12.21 -17.19 5.51
CA ARG A 422 12.67 -16.67 4.22
C ARG A 422 12.51 -15.16 4.11
N LEU A 423 11.40 -14.63 4.62
CA LEU A 423 11.13 -13.18 4.67
C LEU A 423 11.86 -12.46 5.81
N GLN A 424 12.46 -13.19 6.75
CA GLN A 424 13.08 -12.67 7.97
C GLN A 424 12.13 -11.82 8.84
N ILE A 425 10.85 -12.19 8.91
CA ILE A 425 9.86 -11.52 9.75
C ILE A 425 9.96 -12.07 11.18
N TRP A 426 10.88 -11.51 11.96
CA TRP A 426 11.30 -12.04 13.27
C TRP A 426 10.16 -12.19 14.29
N GLU A 427 9.21 -11.25 14.31
CA GLU A 427 8.05 -11.32 15.21
C GLU A 427 7.18 -12.54 14.92
N SER A 428 6.87 -12.78 13.64
CA SER A 428 6.10 -13.94 13.20
C SER A 428 6.87 -15.26 13.38
N ILE A 429 8.20 -15.25 13.20
CA ILE A 429 9.07 -16.40 13.48
C ILE A 429 8.99 -16.79 14.97
N VAL A 430 9.11 -15.80 15.87
CA VAL A 430 9.01 -16.01 17.33
C VAL A 430 7.63 -16.52 17.70
N GLN A 431 6.56 -15.92 17.17
CA GLN A 431 5.19 -16.36 17.38
C GLN A 431 4.99 -17.82 16.97
N CYS A 432 5.50 -18.22 15.79
CA CYS A 432 5.44 -19.61 15.34
C CYS A 432 6.17 -20.56 16.29
N TYR A 433 7.36 -20.20 16.78
CA TYR A 433 8.07 -21.03 17.75
C TYR A 433 7.34 -21.13 19.10
N GLN A 434 6.68 -20.06 19.54
CA GLN A 434 5.85 -20.08 20.74
C GLN A 434 4.63 -21.00 20.58
N ILE A 435 3.93 -20.94 19.44
CA ILE A 435 2.81 -21.84 19.10
C ILE A 435 3.27 -23.30 19.04
N LEU A 436 4.50 -23.54 18.55
CA LEU A 436 5.13 -24.87 18.55
C LEU A 436 5.72 -25.29 19.90
N GLU A 437 5.52 -24.49 20.96
CA GLU A 437 6.06 -24.71 22.32
C GLU A 437 7.59 -24.79 22.40
N LYS A 438 8.30 -24.18 21.44
CA LYS A 438 9.77 -24.14 21.36
C LYS A 438 10.34 -22.80 21.81
N LYS A 439 10.08 -22.41 23.07
CA LYS A 439 10.49 -21.10 23.63
C LYS A 439 12.01 -20.88 23.58
N GLU A 440 12.80 -21.88 23.95
CA GLU A 440 14.27 -21.80 23.89
C GLU A 440 14.77 -21.52 22.47
N LYS A 441 14.13 -22.13 21.47
CA LYS A 441 14.49 -21.90 20.07
C LYS A 441 14.12 -20.49 19.64
N ALA A 442 12.96 -19.98 20.05
CA ALA A 442 12.55 -18.60 19.79
C ALA A 442 13.60 -17.59 20.30
N GLU A 443 14.04 -17.77 21.55
CA GLU A 443 15.09 -16.94 22.15
C GLU A 443 16.42 -17.09 21.42
N SER A 444 16.87 -18.33 21.16
CA SER A 444 18.15 -18.60 20.51
C SER A 444 18.27 -17.93 19.14
N VAL A 445 17.19 -17.95 18.35
CA VAL A 445 17.19 -17.39 17.00
C VAL A 445 17.35 -15.87 17.03
N VAL A 446 16.68 -15.19 17.97
CA VAL A 446 16.84 -13.74 18.15
C VAL A 446 18.25 -13.41 18.64
N ARG A 447 18.80 -14.18 19.60
CA ARG A 447 20.18 -13.99 20.08
C ARG A 447 21.21 -14.19 18.97
N GLU A 448 21.06 -15.19 18.11
CA GLU A 448 21.97 -15.37 16.97
C GLU A 448 21.88 -14.21 15.98
N ARG A 449 20.68 -13.67 15.71
CA ARG A 449 20.55 -12.51 14.84
C ARG A 449 21.18 -11.25 15.44
N LEU A 450 21.03 -11.03 16.75
CA LEU A 450 21.66 -9.91 17.48
C LEU A 450 23.20 -9.94 17.42
N LYS A 451 23.82 -11.11 17.25
CA LYS A 451 25.27 -11.23 17.03
C LYS A 451 25.72 -10.76 15.66
N ILE A 452 24.86 -10.93 14.64
CA ILE A 452 25.14 -10.46 13.28
C ILE A 452 24.94 -8.95 13.23
N GLU A 453 23.80 -8.48 13.72
CA GLU A 453 23.43 -7.08 13.70
C GLU A 453 22.56 -6.75 14.91
N LYS A 454 23.07 -5.85 15.74
CA LYS A 454 22.39 -5.42 16.96
C LYS A 454 21.48 -4.24 16.64
N THR A 455 20.17 -4.45 16.68
CA THR A 455 19.17 -3.41 16.43
C THR A 455 18.25 -3.20 17.63
N PRO A 456 17.71 -1.99 17.86
CA PRO A 456 16.74 -1.74 18.93
C PRO A 456 15.51 -2.65 18.82
N ASP A 457 15.05 -2.92 17.59
CA ASP A 457 13.89 -3.77 17.30
C ASP A 457 14.07 -5.22 17.80
N LEU A 458 15.24 -5.82 17.52
CA LEU A 458 15.57 -7.18 17.97
C LEU A 458 15.77 -7.26 19.49
N LEU A 459 16.31 -6.22 20.11
CA LEU A 459 16.42 -6.12 21.57
C LEU A 459 15.03 -6.05 22.22
N CYS A 460 14.11 -5.25 21.66
CA CYS A 460 12.72 -5.23 22.14
C CYS A 460 12.08 -6.61 22.00
N LEU A 461 12.26 -7.27 20.85
CA LEU A 461 11.73 -8.62 20.64
C LEU A 461 12.30 -9.64 21.63
N LEU A 462 13.59 -9.54 22.00
CA LEU A 462 14.19 -10.37 23.03
C LEU A 462 13.59 -10.09 24.41
N GLY A 463 13.34 -8.82 24.73
CA GLY A 463 12.59 -8.40 25.92
C GLY A 463 11.19 -9.00 25.96
N ASP A 464 10.47 -9.01 24.83
CA ASP A 464 9.11 -9.57 24.73
C ASP A 464 9.09 -11.08 25.00
N ILE A 465 10.16 -11.80 24.64
CA ILE A 465 10.30 -13.25 24.88
C ILE A 465 10.67 -13.56 26.33
N THR A 466 11.67 -12.82 26.86
CA THR A 466 12.28 -13.09 28.17
C THR A 466 11.57 -12.40 29.33
N THR A 467 10.71 -11.43 29.03
CA THR A 467 10.07 -10.50 29.98
C THR A 467 11.08 -9.74 30.85
N ASP A 468 12.27 -9.46 30.31
CA ASP A 468 13.33 -8.71 30.97
C ASP A 468 13.36 -7.25 30.49
N LEU A 469 13.14 -6.32 31.43
CA LEU A 469 13.13 -4.89 31.19
C LEU A 469 14.47 -4.34 30.68
N SER A 470 15.60 -4.97 31.06
CA SER A 470 16.93 -4.49 30.73
C SER A 470 17.19 -4.41 29.22
N TYR A 471 16.57 -5.31 28.43
CA TYR A 471 16.67 -5.29 26.98
C TYR A 471 15.97 -4.09 26.35
N TYR A 472 14.87 -3.61 26.95
CA TYR A 472 14.20 -2.41 26.45
C TYR A 472 15.02 -1.14 26.75
N ASP A 473 15.65 -1.06 27.91
CA ASP A 473 16.56 0.03 28.26
C ASP A 473 17.82 0.03 27.38
N GLU A 474 18.35 -1.15 27.08
CA GLU A 474 19.45 -1.32 26.12
C GLU A 474 19.04 -0.87 24.72
N ALA A 475 17.84 -1.26 24.26
CA ALA A 475 17.29 -0.81 22.98
C ALA A 475 17.13 0.71 22.93
N TRP A 476 16.64 1.31 24.01
CA TRP A 476 16.49 2.77 24.14
C TRP A 476 17.83 3.49 24.04
N ASN A 477 18.85 3.03 24.77
CA ASN A 477 20.18 3.62 24.72
C ASN A 477 20.86 3.43 23.35
N LEU A 478 20.73 2.25 22.75
CA LEU A 478 21.25 1.96 21.41
C LEU A 478 20.64 2.89 20.34
N SER A 479 19.36 3.24 20.52
CA SER A 479 18.60 4.16 19.67
C SER A 479 18.89 5.65 19.93
N ASN A 480 19.87 5.99 20.79
CA ASN A 480 20.10 7.37 21.24
C ASN A 480 18.80 8.06 21.71
N ASN A 481 17.93 7.33 22.40
CA ASN A 481 16.63 7.80 22.89
C ASN A 481 15.60 8.16 21.81
N LYS A 482 15.60 7.46 20.67
CA LYS A 482 14.66 7.71 19.57
C LYS A 482 13.71 6.54 19.28
N SER A 483 13.95 5.35 19.84
CA SER A 483 13.07 4.20 19.66
C SER A 483 11.72 4.37 20.38
N SER A 484 10.67 4.69 19.62
CA SER A 484 9.29 4.70 20.12
C SER A 484 8.85 3.32 20.62
N ARG A 485 9.26 2.25 19.90
CA ARG A 485 8.94 0.86 20.21
C ARG A 485 9.45 0.44 21.58
N SER A 486 10.68 0.78 21.97
CA SER A 486 11.23 0.33 23.25
C SER A 486 10.45 0.91 24.43
N LYS A 487 10.11 2.21 24.40
CA LYS A 487 9.28 2.85 25.41
C LYS A 487 7.84 2.33 25.42
N ARG A 488 7.26 2.04 24.25
CA ARG A 488 5.96 1.33 24.17
C ARG A 488 6.05 -0.03 24.86
N SER A 489 7.10 -0.80 24.60
CA SER A 489 7.28 -2.15 25.16
C SER A 489 7.47 -2.12 26.69
N ILE A 490 8.16 -1.11 27.22
CA ILE A 490 8.25 -0.86 28.67
C ILE A 490 6.86 -0.56 29.25
N GLY A 491 6.09 0.32 28.60
CA GLY A 491 4.71 0.59 29.00
C GLY A 491 3.85 -0.67 28.99
N ASP A 492 3.94 -1.47 27.93
CA ASP A 492 3.20 -2.72 27.77
C ASP A 492 3.55 -3.76 28.84
N TYR A 493 4.84 -3.86 29.21
CA TYR A 493 5.32 -4.70 30.29
C TYR A 493 4.63 -4.38 31.62
N TYR A 494 4.58 -3.10 32.00
CA TYR A 494 3.90 -2.67 33.23
C TYR A 494 2.38 -2.79 33.12
N PHE A 495 1.82 -2.53 31.94
CA PHE A 495 0.39 -2.58 31.69
C PHE A 495 -0.16 -4.00 31.87
N GLN A 496 0.53 -5.01 31.33
CA GLN A 496 0.17 -6.42 31.51
C GLN A 496 0.18 -6.86 32.99
N ARG A 497 1.01 -6.20 33.82
CA ARG A 497 1.09 -6.42 35.28
C ARG A 497 0.12 -5.56 36.09
N LYS A 498 -0.70 -4.73 35.42
CA LYS A 498 -1.62 -3.76 36.03
C LYS A 498 -0.93 -2.69 36.88
N GLU A 499 0.35 -2.43 36.62
CA GLU A 499 1.11 -1.37 37.28
C GLU A 499 0.91 -0.03 36.53
N TYR A 500 -0.35 0.43 36.47
CA TYR A 500 -0.78 1.51 35.56
C TYR A 500 -0.01 2.83 35.75
N GLU A 501 0.34 3.18 36.98
CA GLU A 501 1.12 4.39 37.28
C GLU A 501 2.48 4.41 36.56
N LYS A 502 3.15 3.25 36.50
CA LYS A 502 4.46 3.12 35.84
C LYS A 502 4.36 3.08 34.31
N CYS A 503 3.16 2.88 33.77
CA CYS A 503 2.93 2.84 32.33
C CYS A 503 2.86 4.24 31.71
N LEU A 504 2.41 5.24 32.50
CA LEU A 504 2.03 6.56 32.00
C LEU A 504 3.19 7.29 31.33
N GLU A 505 4.36 7.34 31.98
CA GLU A 505 5.53 8.03 31.45
C GLU A 505 6.10 7.35 30.19
N PRO A 506 6.38 6.02 30.19
CA PRO A 506 6.83 5.33 28.97
C PRO A 506 5.90 5.50 27.78
N TYR A 507 4.58 5.42 27.98
CA TYR A 507 3.63 5.64 26.89
C TYR A 507 3.64 7.08 26.38
N GLN A 508 3.69 8.07 27.26
CA GLN A 508 3.80 9.47 26.85
C GLN A 508 5.09 9.73 26.04
N ILE A 509 6.24 9.19 26.47
CA ILE A 509 7.49 9.33 25.74
C ILE A 509 7.39 8.66 24.35
N SER A 510 6.83 7.45 24.29
CA SER A 510 6.63 6.75 23.01
C SER A 510 5.75 7.57 22.05
N LEU A 511 4.65 8.15 22.57
CA LEU A 511 3.70 8.94 21.80
C LEU A 511 4.23 10.33 21.41
N GLN A 512 5.16 10.90 22.17
CA GLN A 512 5.88 12.11 21.79
C GLN A 512 6.84 11.88 20.61
N LEU A 513 7.40 10.68 20.50
CA LEU A 513 8.28 10.29 19.39
C LEU A 513 7.50 9.91 18.13
N ASN A 514 6.36 9.25 18.29
CA ASN A 514 5.46 8.90 17.20
C ASN A 514 4.01 8.89 17.70
N SER A 515 3.24 9.89 17.29
CA SER A 515 1.84 10.05 17.68
C SER A 515 0.88 9.10 16.95
N LEU A 516 1.32 8.42 15.88
CA LEU A 516 0.48 7.57 15.03
C LEU A 516 0.27 6.14 15.59
N GLN A 517 0.30 6.00 16.91
CA GLN A 517 0.21 4.71 17.62
C GLN A 517 -1.13 4.55 18.35
N LEU A 518 -2.20 4.20 17.61
CA LEU A 518 -3.57 4.10 18.14
C LEU A 518 -3.69 3.23 19.41
N TYR A 519 -3.09 2.03 19.42
CA TYR A 519 -3.17 1.14 20.58
C TYR A 519 -2.46 1.71 21.81
N THR A 520 -1.38 2.47 21.60
CA THR A 520 -0.64 3.13 22.69
C THR A 520 -1.47 4.26 23.30
N TRP A 521 -2.18 5.04 22.48
CA TRP A 521 -3.15 6.04 22.96
C TRP A 521 -4.25 5.41 23.82
N GLN A 522 -4.88 4.33 23.32
CA GLN A 522 -5.93 3.61 24.05
C GLN A 522 -5.43 3.07 25.41
N ARG A 523 -4.23 2.50 25.44
CA ARG A 523 -3.62 2.00 26.69
C ARG A 523 -3.23 3.12 27.64
N LEU A 524 -2.73 4.25 27.13
CA LEU A 524 -2.44 5.43 27.94
C LEU A 524 -3.72 5.99 28.57
N GLY A 525 -4.78 6.16 27.78
CA GLY A 525 -6.07 6.64 28.27
C GLY A 525 -6.65 5.74 29.36
N TYR A 526 -6.63 4.42 29.12
CA TYR A 526 -7.08 3.45 30.13
C TYR A 526 -6.23 3.49 31.40
N ALA A 527 -4.90 3.47 31.28
CA ALA A 527 -4.00 3.51 32.44
C ALA A 527 -4.19 4.81 33.24
N ALA A 528 -4.35 5.96 32.57
CA ALA A 528 -4.60 7.25 33.21
C ALA A 528 -5.95 7.29 33.93
N LEU A 529 -6.99 6.65 33.38
CA LEU A 529 -8.28 6.53 34.03
C LEU A 529 -8.18 5.71 35.33
N GLU A 530 -7.49 4.58 35.29
CA GLU A 530 -7.29 3.71 36.46
C GLU A 530 -6.48 4.40 37.58
N THR A 531 -5.56 5.31 37.23
CA THR A 531 -4.81 6.11 38.20
C THR A 531 -5.50 7.42 38.61
N GLN A 532 -6.75 7.63 38.16
CA GLN A 532 -7.55 8.84 38.41
C GLN A 532 -6.93 10.13 37.85
N ASN A 533 -6.04 10.01 36.86
CA ASN A 533 -5.54 11.14 36.08
C ASN A 533 -6.50 11.43 34.91
N TYR A 534 -7.66 11.99 35.25
CA TYR A 534 -8.74 12.25 34.28
C TYR A 534 -8.35 13.23 33.18
N GLU A 535 -7.46 14.19 33.46
CA GLU A 535 -6.98 15.15 32.47
C GLU A 535 -6.15 14.45 31.38
N LEU A 536 -5.19 13.61 31.80
CA LEU A 536 -4.39 12.81 30.87
C LEU A 536 -5.25 11.80 30.11
N SER A 537 -6.21 11.17 30.79
CA SER A 537 -7.15 10.24 30.17
C SER A 537 -8.06 10.89 29.13
N ALA A 538 -8.45 12.16 29.31
CA ALA A 538 -9.28 12.87 28.34
C ALA A 538 -8.47 13.41 27.16
N LYS A 539 -7.16 13.64 27.36
CA LYS A 539 -6.23 14.05 26.30
C LYS A 539 -5.83 12.89 25.39
N ALA A 540 -5.65 11.70 25.98
CA ALA A 540 -5.33 10.46 25.29
C ALA A 540 -6.55 9.86 24.58
#